data_AF-A0A7C3K4J5-F1
#
_entry.id   AF-A0A7C3K4J5-F1
#
_cell.length_a   1.000
_cell.length_b   1.000
_cell.length_c   1.000
_cell.angle_alpha   90.00
_cell.angle_beta   90.00
_cell.angle_gamma   90.00
#
_symmetry.space_group_name_H-M   'P 1'
#
loop_
_entity.id
_entity.type
_entity.pdbx_description
1 polymer ?
#
loop_
_entity_poly.entity_id
_entity_poly.type
_entity_poly.pdbx_seq_one_letter_code
_entity_poly.pdbx_strand_id
1 'polypeptide(L)'
;MRRILKLIWSGSKRVSKPGRSILGVFSRSDHPVRSEKQQQRKLGLLEQAIKAGHPVTFKYLNRSKEEGHRRIFPKKLFRRKETIYCRAFDPRSKEYRAFRLGRMSDLKIDLRGKHIR
;
A
#
# COMPACT_ATOMS: atom_id res chain seq x y z
N MET A 1 -36.56 -58.91 14.75
CA MET A 1 -37.52 -57.78 14.61
C MET A 1 -37.09 -56.95 13.40
N ARG A 2 -37.57 -57.25 12.17
CA ARG A 2 -38.74 -56.65 11.45
C ARG A 2 -38.67 -55.09 11.40
N ARG A 3 -38.17 -54.53 10.28
CA ARG A 3 -38.89 -53.88 9.14
C ARG A 3 -39.60 -52.56 9.53
N ILE A 4 -39.05 -51.39 9.14
CA ILE A 4 -39.36 -50.58 7.93
C ILE A 4 -40.82 -50.10 7.85
N LEU A 5 -41.02 -48.77 7.81
CA LEU A 5 -41.91 -48.01 6.92
C LEU A 5 -41.41 -46.54 6.90
N LYS A 6 -40.97 -45.98 5.75
CA LYS A 6 -41.79 -45.33 4.68
C LYS A 6 -42.45 -44.04 5.21
N LEU A 7 -42.56 -42.91 4.50
CA LEU A 7 -42.63 -42.68 3.07
C LEU A 7 -42.47 -41.17 2.78
N ILE A 8 -41.68 -40.89 1.76
CA ILE A 8 -41.78 -39.86 0.72
C ILE A 8 -43.08 -39.02 0.70
N TRP A 9 -42.93 -37.70 0.62
CA TRP A 9 -43.72 -36.83 -0.27
C TRP A 9 -42.85 -35.60 -0.61
N SER A 10 -42.34 -35.50 -1.85
CA SER A 10 -43.02 -34.93 -3.03
C SER A 10 -43.04 -33.40 -2.99
N GLY A 11 -42.38 -32.80 -3.98
CA GLY A 11 -42.06 -31.39 -4.02
C GLY A 11 -43.21 -30.46 -4.42
N SER A 12 -42.98 -29.18 -4.15
CA SER A 12 -43.61 -27.99 -4.75
C SER A 12 -43.15 -26.80 -3.90
N LYS A 13 -42.50 -25.72 -4.36
CA LYS A 13 -42.34 -25.12 -5.67
C LYS A 13 -41.02 -24.34 -5.69
N ARG A 14 -40.47 -24.17 -6.89
CA ARG A 14 -39.46 -23.17 -7.23
C ARG A 14 -39.85 -21.80 -6.66
N VAL A 15 -38.94 -21.14 -5.95
CA VAL A 15 -38.80 -19.69 -6.06
C VAL A 15 -37.35 -19.39 -6.39
N SER A 16 -37.16 -19.09 -7.66
CA SER A 16 -35.94 -18.60 -8.26
C SER A 16 -35.74 -17.11 -7.97
N LYS A 17 -34.49 -16.77 -7.60
CA LYS A 17 -33.77 -15.50 -7.83
C LYS A 17 -34.07 -14.30 -6.91
N PRO A 18 -33.19 -13.28 -6.84
CA PRO A 18 -31.72 -13.28 -6.95
C PRO A 18 -31.03 -12.36 -5.91
N GLY A 19 -29.72 -12.55 -5.72
CA GLY A 19 -28.77 -11.47 -5.37
C GLY A 19 -28.98 -10.74 -4.04
N ARG A 20 -28.51 -11.33 -2.93
CA ARG A 20 -28.20 -10.53 -1.73
C ARG A 20 -26.95 -9.70 -2.01
N SER A 21 -27.18 -8.42 -2.27
CA SER A 21 -26.19 -7.35 -2.29
C SER A 21 -25.42 -7.37 -0.97
N ILE A 22 -24.13 -7.67 -1.06
CA ILE A 22 -23.17 -7.57 0.03
C ILE A 22 -22.79 -6.09 0.15
N LEU A 23 -23.68 -5.27 0.70
CA LEU A 23 -23.41 -3.86 0.99
C LEU A 23 -23.98 -3.55 2.35
N GLY A 24 -23.10 -3.39 3.35
CA GLY A 24 -23.48 -2.73 4.59
C GLY A 24 -22.92 -3.29 5.89
N VAL A 25 -21.69 -3.80 5.98
CA VAL A 25 -20.99 -3.88 7.29
C VAL A 25 -19.47 -3.75 7.14
N PHE A 26 -18.97 -2.59 6.72
CA PHE A 26 -17.58 -2.18 7.03
C PHE A 26 -17.52 -0.67 7.28
N SER A 27 -18.33 -0.20 8.23
CA SER A 27 -18.05 1.06 8.93
C SER A 27 -16.99 0.82 9.99
N ARG A 28 -15.72 0.94 9.59
CA ARG A 28 -14.58 1.22 10.47
C ARG A 28 -13.76 2.33 9.81
N SER A 29 -14.36 3.51 9.71
CA SER A 29 -13.75 4.70 9.13
C SER A 29 -13.22 5.63 10.22
N ASP A 30 -12.43 5.08 11.16
CA ASP A 30 -11.56 5.86 12.06
C ASP A 30 -10.10 5.75 11.61
N HIS A 31 -9.88 5.65 10.30
CA HIS A 31 -8.55 5.90 9.76
C HIS A 31 -8.37 7.41 9.63
N PRO A 32 -7.40 8.03 10.33
CA PRO A 32 -7.17 9.45 10.19
C PRO A 32 -6.91 9.71 8.72
N VAL A 33 -7.67 10.64 8.13
CA VAL A 33 -7.50 11.20 6.78
C VAL A 33 -6.11 11.83 6.73
N ARG A 34 -5.06 11.00 6.67
CA ARG A 34 -3.69 11.41 6.46
C ARG A 34 -3.65 11.78 4.99
N SER A 35 -4.06 13.03 4.75
CA SER A 35 -4.63 13.55 3.49
C SER A 35 -4.11 12.83 2.25
N GLU A 36 -5.01 12.24 1.46
CA GLU A 36 -4.68 11.63 0.17
C GLU A 36 -3.77 12.53 -0.68
N LYS A 37 -3.99 13.85 -0.57
CA LYS A 37 -3.14 14.91 -1.14
C LYS A 37 -1.66 14.80 -0.75
N GLN A 38 -1.32 14.52 0.52
CA GLN A 38 0.06 14.32 0.95
C GLN A 38 0.66 13.04 0.36
N GLN A 39 -0.10 11.95 0.27
CA GLN A 39 0.38 10.73 -0.38
C GLN A 39 0.63 10.96 -1.86
N GLN A 40 -0.30 11.60 -2.55
CA GLN A 40 -0.19 11.93 -3.98
C GLN A 40 1.03 12.81 -4.26
N ARG A 41 1.28 13.82 -3.40
CA ARG A 41 2.49 14.66 -3.48
C ARG A 41 3.77 13.84 -3.37
N LYS A 42 3.85 12.90 -2.40
CA LYS A 42 5.03 12.05 -2.23
C LYS A 42 5.23 11.11 -3.42
N LEU A 43 4.14 10.57 -3.99
CA LEU A 43 4.21 9.76 -5.21
C LEU A 43 4.78 10.57 -6.37
N GLY A 44 4.22 11.74 -6.66
CA GLY A 44 4.71 12.60 -7.73
C GLY A 44 6.19 12.98 -7.57
N LEU A 45 6.62 13.30 -6.35
CA LEU A 45 8.04 13.58 -6.08
C LEU A 45 8.94 12.37 -6.33
N LEU A 46 8.53 11.17 -5.93
CA LEU A 46 9.31 9.96 -6.18
C LEU A 46 9.33 9.59 -7.66
N GLU A 47 8.22 9.74 -8.37
CA GLU A 47 8.17 9.53 -9.82
C GLU A 47 9.10 10.50 -10.55
N GLN A 48 9.07 11.78 -10.18
CA GLN A 48 9.98 12.78 -10.72
C GLN A 48 11.44 12.44 -10.44
N ALA A 49 11.76 12.06 -9.19
CA ALA A 49 13.11 11.67 -8.80
C ALA A 49 13.62 10.43 -9.54
N ILE A 50 12.76 9.42 -9.73
CA ILE A 50 13.08 8.21 -10.50
C ILE A 50 13.35 8.57 -11.96
N LYS A 51 12.48 9.36 -12.59
CA LYS A 51 12.65 9.79 -13.99
C LYS A 51 13.93 10.59 -14.19
N ALA A 52 14.26 11.48 -13.24
CA ALA A 52 15.44 12.32 -13.31
C ALA A 52 16.73 11.65 -12.80
N GLY A 53 16.65 10.42 -12.26
CA GLY A 53 17.79 9.74 -11.64
C GLY A 53 18.34 10.47 -10.41
N HIS A 54 17.52 11.26 -9.72
CA HIS A 54 17.96 12.07 -8.59
C HIS A 54 17.78 11.34 -7.26
N PRO A 55 18.76 11.46 -6.34
CA PRO A 55 18.58 10.98 -4.98
C PRO A 55 17.47 11.75 -4.28
N VAL A 56 16.88 11.12 -3.26
CA VAL A 56 15.89 11.77 -2.39
C VAL A 56 16.29 11.64 -0.93
N THR A 57 15.95 12.66 -0.15
CA THR A 57 16.16 12.71 1.30
C THR A 57 14.83 12.77 2.03
N PHE A 58 14.70 12.08 3.15
CA PHE A 58 13.49 12.04 3.97
C PHE A 58 13.80 11.58 5.40
N LYS A 59 12.87 11.82 6.32
CA LYS A 59 12.83 11.14 7.61
C LYS A 59 12.03 9.85 7.47
N TYR A 60 12.53 8.77 8.05
CA TYR A 60 11.91 7.46 7.99
C TYR A 60 11.61 6.91 9.37
N LEU A 61 10.34 6.58 9.62
CA LEU A 61 9.91 5.90 10.83
C LEU A 61 10.16 4.39 10.68
N ASN A 62 11.06 3.82 11.49
CA ASN A 62 11.39 2.39 11.44
C ASN A 62 10.31 1.54 12.16
N ARG A 63 10.54 0.22 12.28
CA ARG A 63 9.60 -0.69 12.98
C ARG A 63 9.57 -0.45 14.49
N SER A 64 10.69 -0.03 15.07
CA SER A 64 10.85 0.35 16.48
C SER A 64 10.31 1.75 16.80
N LYS A 65 9.66 2.42 15.83
CA LYS A 65 9.14 3.80 15.93
C LYS A 65 10.21 4.88 16.13
N GLU A 66 11.46 4.59 15.77
CA GLU A 66 12.52 5.59 15.74
C GLU A 66 12.55 6.29 14.38
N GLU A 67 12.74 7.60 14.40
CA GLU A 67 12.94 8.38 13.19
C GLU A 67 14.42 8.45 12.83
N GLY A 68 14.73 8.23 11.56
CA GLY A 68 16.08 8.40 11.03
C GLY A 68 16.07 9.14 9.71
N HIS A 69 17.04 10.02 9.51
CA HIS A 69 17.27 10.64 8.21
C HIS A 69 17.83 9.62 7.22
N ARG A 70 17.31 9.62 6.00
CA ARG A 70 17.70 8.71 4.92
C ARG A 70 17.91 9.49 3.64
N ARG A 71 18.97 9.15 2.93
CA ARG A 71 19.24 9.52 1.54
C ARG A 71 19.23 8.25 0.72
N ILE A 72 18.40 8.16 -0.32
CA ILE A 72 18.28 6.95 -1.15
C ILE A 72 18.31 7.31 -2.63
N PHE A 73 18.63 6.33 -3.46
CA PHE A 73 18.49 6.43 -4.91
C PHE A 73 17.27 5.62 -5.35
N PRO A 74 16.11 6.26 -5.59
CA PRO A 74 14.87 5.56 -5.89
C PRO A 74 14.93 4.93 -7.29
N LYS A 75 14.41 3.70 -7.43
CA LYS A 75 14.43 2.94 -8.69
C LYS A 75 13.04 2.66 -9.23
N LYS A 76 12.11 2.23 -8.40
CA LYS A 76 10.71 1.97 -8.80
C LYS A 76 9.74 2.12 -7.65
N LEU A 77 8.52 2.53 -7.98
CA LEU A 77 7.37 2.45 -7.09
C LEU A 77 6.60 1.16 -7.37
N PHE A 78 6.06 0.55 -6.32
CA PHE A 78 5.19 -0.62 -6.45
C PHE A 78 4.20 -0.69 -5.28
N ARG A 79 3.06 -1.31 -5.54
CA ARG A 79 2.01 -1.51 -4.53
C ARG A 79 2.01 -2.98 -4.08
N ARG A 80 1.88 -3.21 -2.79
CA ARG A 80 1.63 -4.54 -2.19
C ARG A 80 0.47 -4.41 -1.21
N LYS A 81 -0.64 -5.08 -1.50
CA LYS A 81 -1.94 -4.88 -0.83
C LYS A 81 -2.34 -3.40 -0.88
N GLU A 82 -2.66 -2.79 0.26
CA GLU A 82 -3.06 -1.39 0.38
C GLU A 82 -1.87 -0.44 0.63
N THR A 83 -0.65 -0.91 0.45
CA THR A 83 0.54 -0.13 0.78
C THR A 83 1.44 0.08 -0.43
N ILE A 84 1.90 1.32 -0.58
CA ILE A 84 2.88 1.71 -1.61
C ILE A 84 4.29 1.69 -1.03
N TYR A 85 5.21 1.16 -1.82
CA TYR A 85 6.63 1.03 -1.51
C TYR A 85 7.47 1.66 -2.62
N CYS A 86 8.61 2.21 -2.22
CA CYS A 86 9.69 2.60 -3.12
C CYS A 86 10.84 1.60 -2.98
N ARG A 87 11.22 0.92 -4.07
CA ARG A 87 12.47 0.17 -4.14
C ARG A 87 13.59 1.16 -4.46
N ALA A 88 14.60 1.21 -3.62
CA ALA A 88 15.69 2.17 -3.73
C ALA A 88 17.00 1.58 -3.21
N PHE A 89 18.12 2.06 -3.73
CA PHE A 89 19.43 1.78 -3.15
C PHE A 89 19.65 2.69 -1.94
N ASP A 90 19.98 2.11 -0.79
CA ASP A 90 20.33 2.83 0.44
C ASP A 90 21.86 2.81 0.60
N PRO A 91 22.56 3.95 0.41
CA PRO A 91 24.01 4.02 0.53
C PRO A 91 24.52 3.69 1.92
N ARG A 92 23.71 3.90 2.98
CA ARG A 92 24.10 3.61 4.36
C ARG A 92 24.24 2.11 4.59
N SER A 93 23.38 1.30 3.98
CA SER A 93 23.42 -0.16 4.09
C SER A 93 24.05 -0.85 2.88
N LYS A 94 24.41 -0.09 1.83
CA LYS A 94 24.99 -0.60 0.57
C LYS A 94 24.13 -1.67 -0.11
N GLU A 95 22.80 -1.59 0.05
CA GLU A 95 21.86 -2.58 -0.50
C GLU A 95 20.58 -1.92 -1.03
N TYR A 96 19.86 -2.65 -1.87
CA TYR A 96 18.52 -2.25 -2.27
C TYR A 96 17.50 -2.61 -1.19
N ARG A 97 16.71 -1.63 -0.75
CA ARG A 97 15.66 -1.79 0.26
C ARG A 97 14.32 -1.30 -0.25
N ALA A 98 13.25 -1.75 0.40
CA ALA A 98 11.89 -1.30 0.14
C ALA A 98 11.43 -0.36 1.26
N PHE A 99 11.12 0.89 0.91
CA PHE A 99 10.66 1.89 1.86
C PHE A 99 9.16 2.12 1.70
N ARG A 100 8.40 1.86 2.77
CA ARG A 100 6.95 2.15 2.82
C ARG A 100 6.70 3.66 2.75
N LEU A 101 5.93 4.11 1.77
CA LEU A 101 5.65 5.52 1.54
C LEU A 101 4.97 6.20 2.74
N GLY A 102 4.05 5.49 3.38
CA GLY A 102 3.35 5.96 4.59
C GLY A 102 4.25 6.18 5.80
N ARG A 103 5.52 5.74 5.77
CA ARG A 103 6.52 5.94 6.82
C ARG A 103 7.57 7.01 6.48
N MET A 104 7.44 7.65 5.31
CA MET A 104 8.30 8.75 4.91
C MET A 104 7.68 10.09 5.33
N SER A 105 8.48 10.95 5.96
CA SER A 105 8.17 12.36 6.24
C SER A 105 9.27 13.25 5.66
N ASP A 106 8.95 14.53 5.44
CA ASP A 106 9.91 15.53 4.92
C ASP A 106 10.63 15.12 3.63
N LEU A 107 9.93 14.44 2.72
CA LEU A 107 10.47 13.95 1.46
C LEU A 107 10.83 15.11 0.53
N LYS A 108 12.08 15.14 0.07
CA LYS A 108 12.63 16.14 -0.86
C LYS A 108 13.57 15.48 -1.87
N ILE A 109 13.62 16.02 -3.07
CA ILE A 109 14.62 15.64 -4.07
C ILE A 109 15.95 16.31 -3.69
N ASP A 110 17.02 15.53 -3.64
CA ASP A 110 18.36 16.03 -3.37
C ASP A 110 19.01 16.46 -4.68
N LEU A 111 18.98 17.76 -4.95
CA LEU A 111 19.52 18.37 -6.16
C LEU A 111 21.03 18.63 -6.09
N ARG A 112 21.70 18.28 -4.98
CA ARG A 112 23.13 18.56 -4.76
C ARG A 112 24.08 17.83 -5.73
N GLY A 113 23.57 16.98 -6.61
CA GLY A 113 24.35 16.25 -7.62
C GLY A 113 24.27 16.81 -9.05
N LYS A 114 23.50 17.88 -9.30
CA LYS A 114 23.31 18.43 -10.66
C LYS A 114 24.37 19.50 -11.00
N HIS A 115 25.65 19.17 -10.87
CA HIS A 115 26.68 19.88 -11.62
C HIS A 115 26.79 19.21 -12.98
N ILE A 116 26.01 19.72 -13.92
CA ILE A 116 26.17 19.45 -15.36
C ILE A 116 27.46 20.16 -15.75
N ARG A 117 28.48 19.39 -16.16
CA ARG A 117 29.54 19.87 -17.04
C ARG A 117 29.24 19.36 -18.43
#